data_AF-A0A8J8P0L2-F1
#
_entry.id   AF-A0A8J8P0L2-F1
#
_cell.length_a   1.000
_cell.length_b   1.000
_cell.length_c   1.000
_cell.angle_alpha   90.00
_cell.angle_beta   90.00
_cell.angle_gamma   90.00
#
_symmetry.space_group_name_H-M   'P 1'
#
loop_
_entity.id
_entity.type
_entity.pdbx_description
1 polymer ?
#
loop_
_entity_poly.entity_id
_entity_poly.type
_entity_poly.pdbx_seq_one_letter_code
_entity_poly.pdbx_strand_id
1 'polypeptide(L)'
;MVESISAQAVQDLTVQLSNLILGHLAEHGEGIPNTDDFSASKGIKPADLDPVLKSLVAEEYITVKATDKKLLEPTDEGRSYLQSGTPEYQLASALKVGEPIEKKDLEERLGAELVKIGSQKALALKWLKAEGKTAIVRIAETIEDTDKNLLTAFVANPDVTAHTAGDVDKLKKRKLVNIGLSHLLGIMQEFYSKIGIKQLKFKPAYNPYTEPSLEIFGFHPQLKRWVEIGNSGVFRPEMLRPMGLPEDVSVLGWGLSLERPTMIYSTKENKICYINPSH
;
A
#
# COMPACT_ATOMS: atom_id res chain seq x y z
N MET A 1 -5.08 -27.47 -21.29
CA MET A 1 -6.51 -27.85 -21.22
C MET A 1 -7.05 -27.25 -19.95
N VAL A 2 -7.79 -26.14 -20.05
CA VAL A 2 -8.48 -25.55 -18.89
C VAL A 2 -9.86 -26.19 -18.87
N GLU A 3 -10.13 -27.03 -17.89
CA GLU A 3 -11.43 -27.68 -17.71
C GLU A 3 -12.50 -26.58 -17.55
N SER A 4 -13.47 -26.59 -18.45
CA SER A 4 -14.67 -25.76 -18.32
C SER A 4 -15.53 -26.36 -17.22
N ILE A 5 -15.45 -25.80 -16.02
CA ILE A 5 -16.35 -26.13 -14.91
C ILE A 5 -17.77 -25.78 -15.37
N SER A 6 -18.69 -26.74 -15.35
CA SER A 6 -20.07 -26.53 -15.78
C SER A 6 -20.77 -25.52 -14.86
N ALA A 7 -21.66 -24.69 -15.42
CA ALA A 7 -22.40 -23.68 -14.65
C ALA A 7 -23.16 -24.28 -13.45
N GLN A 8 -23.58 -25.54 -13.58
CA GLN A 8 -24.23 -26.29 -12.51
C GLN A 8 -23.29 -26.55 -11.32
N ALA A 9 -22.03 -26.92 -11.57
CA ALA A 9 -21.05 -27.18 -10.52
C ALA A 9 -20.66 -25.91 -9.76
N VAL A 10 -20.64 -24.75 -10.44
CA VAL A 10 -20.40 -23.45 -9.80
C VAL A 10 -21.59 -23.05 -8.91
N GLN A 11 -22.81 -23.28 -9.37
CA GLN A 11 -24.03 -23.04 -8.60
C GLN A 11 -24.06 -23.90 -7.32
N ASP A 12 -23.75 -25.19 -7.44
CA ASP A 12 -23.73 -26.12 -6.31
C ASP A 12 -22.65 -25.76 -5.27
N LEU A 13 -21.46 -25.36 -5.72
CA LEU A 13 -20.39 -24.90 -4.85
C LEU A 13 -20.79 -23.63 -4.08
N THR A 14 -21.46 -22.68 -4.74
CA THR A 14 -21.94 -21.44 -4.12
C THR A 14 -22.96 -21.72 -3.01
N VAL A 15 -23.87 -22.67 -3.23
CA VAL A 15 -24.88 -23.09 -2.24
C VAL A 15 -24.23 -23.80 -1.06
N GLN A 16 -23.26 -24.67 -1.31
CA GLN A 16 -22.52 -25.38 -0.25
C GLN A 16 -21.76 -24.40 0.65
N LEU A 17 -21.06 -23.42 0.06
CA LEU A 17 -20.33 -22.39 0.80
C LEU A 17 -21.27 -21.49 1.60
N SER A 18 -22.41 -21.11 1.02
CA SER A 18 -23.45 -20.32 1.70
C SER A 18 -23.97 -21.03 2.96
N ASN A 19 -24.34 -22.30 2.85
CA ASN A 19 -24.81 -23.11 3.97
C ASN A 19 -23.73 -23.30 5.04
N LEU A 20 -22.47 -23.41 4.65
CA LEU A 20 -21.35 -23.56 5.57
C LEU A 20 -21.13 -22.27 6.39
N ILE A 21 -21.24 -21.10 5.77
CA ILE A 21 -21.14 -19.80 6.45
C ILE A 21 -22.31 -19.62 7.41
N LEU A 22 -23.54 -19.79 6.93
CA LEU A 22 -24.75 -19.64 7.74
C LEU A 22 -24.82 -20.66 8.87
N GLY A 23 -24.42 -21.90 8.63
CA GLY A 23 -24.33 -22.95 9.65
C GLY A 23 -23.32 -22.59 10.75
N HIS A 24 -22.14 -22.09 10.38
CA HIS A 24 -21.15 -21.66 11.36
C HIS A 24 -21.65 -20.48 12.23
N LEU A 25 -22.31 -19.50 11.60
CA LEU A 25 -22.92 -18.37 12.29
C LEU A 25 -24.06 -18.80 13.23
N ALA A 26 -24.86 -19.79 12.82
CA ALA A 26 -25.95 -20.34 13.63
C ALA A 26 -25.45 -21.14 14.84
N GLU A 27 -24.34 -21.88 14.70
CA GLU A 27 -23.77 -22.68 15.79
C GLU A 27 -23.01 -21.85 16.83
N HIS A 28 -22.25 -20.84 16.38
CA HIS A 28 -21.32 -20.12 17.26
C HIS A 28 -21.89 -18.82 17.81
N GLY A 29 -22.91 -18.23 17.17
CA GLY A 29 -23.60 -17.00 17.61
C GLY A 29 -22.74 -15.72 17.62
N GLU A 30 -21.42 -15.87 17.71
CA GLU A 30 -20.40 -14.85 17.53
C GLU A 30 -20.05 -14.79 16.04
N GLY A 31 -20.23 -13.62 15.41
CA GLY A 31 -19.95 -13.44 13.99
C GLY A 31 -18.49 -13.78 13.64
N ILE A 32 -18.22 -14.06 12.37
CA ILE A 32 -16.86 -14.38 11.90
C ILE A 32 -15.97 -13.14 12.05
N PRO A 33 -14.91 -13.16 12.89
CA PRO A 33 -14.10 -11.99 13.17
C PRO A 33 -13.14 -11.63 12.03
N ASN A 34 -12.62 -12.64 11.32
CA ASN A 34 -11.78 -12.46 10.15
C ASN A 34 -12.11 -13.51 9.09
N THR A 35 -12.52 -13.02 7.92
CA THR A 35 -12.88 -13.84 6.76
C THR A 35 -11.69 -14.65 6.23
N ASP A 36 -10.47 -14.11 6.31
CA ASP A 36 -9.24 -14.77 5.84
C ASP A 36 -8.93 -16.02 6.69
N ASP A 37 -9.04 -15.88 8.02
CA ASP A 37 -8.75 -16.97 8.96
C ASP A 37 -9.80 -18.08 8.85
N PHE A 38 -11.06 -17.69 8.62
CA PHE A 38 -12.14 -18.62 8.34
C PHE A 38 -11.89 -19.40 7.04
N SER A 39 -11.51 -18.71 5.96
CA SER A 39 -11.17 -19.31 4.67
C SER A 39 -10.01 -20.31 4.81
N ALA A 40 -8.96 -19.94 5.55
CA ALA A 40 -7.80 -20.80 5.81
C ALA A 40 -8.18 -22.05 6.63
N SER A 41 -8.98 -21.89 7.69
CA SER A 41 -9.40 -23.00 8.56
C SER A 41 -10.25 -24.06 7.83
N LYS A 42 -10.96 -23.66 6.79
CA LYS A 42 -11.85 -24.51 6.00
C LYS A 42 -11.25 -24.93 4.65
N GLY A 43 -10.03 -24.47 4.33
CA GLY A 43 -9.35 -24.78 3.07
C GLY A 43 -10.04 -24.18 1.82
N ILE A 44 -10.80 -23.10 2.00
CA ILE A 44 -11.52 -22.42 0.93
C ILE A 44 -10.60 -21.35 0.32
N LYS A 45 -10.65 -21.17 -1.00
CA LYS A 45 -9.92 -20.06 -1.65
C LYS A 45 -10.68 -18.75 -1.44
N PRO A 46 -10.00 -17.64 -1.08
CA PRO A 46 -10.66 -16.35 -0.86
C PRO A 46 -11.49 -15.86 -2.06
N ALA A 47 -11.03 -16.16 -3.29
CA ALA A 47 -11.72 -15.78 -4.52
C ALA A 47 -13.12 -16.41 -4.68
N ASP A 48 -13.33 -17.60 -4.11
CA ASP A 48 -14.62 -18.31 -4.20
C ASP A 48 -15.61 -17.84 -3.12
N LEU A 49 -15.11 -17.17 -2.08
CA LEU A 49 -15.89 -16.71 -0.93
C LEU A 49 -16.55 -15.34 -1.18
N ASP A 50 -15.85 -14.46 -1.88
CA ASP A 50 -16.31 -13.09 -2.21
C ASP A 50 -17.68 -13.03 -2.92
N PRO A 51 -17.97 -13.87 -3.94
CA PRO A 51 -19.28 -13.91 -4.59
C PRO A 51 -20.40 -14.35 -3.62
N VAL A 52 -20.11 -15.35 -2.78
CA VAL A 52 -21.06 -15.90 -1.80
C VAL A 52 -21.42 -14.85 -0.75
N LEU A 53 -20.41 -14.16 -0.20
CA LEU A 53 -20.62 -13.09 0.77
C LEU A 53 -21.45 -11.95 0.19
N LYS A 54 -21.22 -11.57 -1.08
CA LYS A 54 -22.02 -10.55 -1.76
C LYS A 54 -23.47 -10.98 -1.94
N SER A 55 -23.73 -12.25 -2.27
CA SER A 55 -25.09 -12.80 -2.38
C SER A 55 -25.81 -12.78 -1.04
N LEU A 56 -25.15 -13.24 0.03
CA LEU A 56 -25.71 -13.28 1.38
C LEU A 56 -25.98 -11.88 1.95
N VAL A 57 -25.15 -10.90 1.61
CA VAL A 57 -25.40 -9.48 1.95
C VAL A 57 -26.58 -8.92 1.15
N ALA A 58 -26.72 -9.29 -0.12
CA ALA A 58 -27.84 -8.85 -0.96
C ALA A 58 -29.19 -9.41 -0.50
N GLU A 59 -29.18 -10.63 0.04
CA GLU A 59 -30.34 -11.29 0.64
C GLU A 59 -30.54 -10.93 2.13
N GLU A 60 -29.76 -9.99 2.66
CA GLU A 60 -29.83 -9.48 4.05
C GLU A 60 -29.58 -10.53 5.16
N TYR A 61 -29.02 -11.69 4.83
CA TYR A 61 -28.71 -12.73 5.82
C TYR A 61 -27.50 -12.38 6.71
N ILE A 62 -26.55 -11.58 6.20
CA ILE A 62 -25.32 -11.23 6.94
C ILE A 62 -24.96 -9.75 6.80
N THR A 63 -24.25 -9.22 7.80
CA THR A 63 -23.59 -7.91 7.73
C THR A 63 -22.08 -8.08 7.67
N VAL A 64 -21.45 -7.64 6.58
CA VAL A 64 -19.99 -7.68 6.42
C VAL A 64 -19.40 -6.31 6.74
N LYS A 65 -18.46 -6.26 7.69
CA LYS A 65 -17.64 -5.08 7.95
C LYS A 65 -16.31 -5.24 7.21
N ALA A 66 -16.01 -4.31 6.31
CA ALA A 66 -14.71 -4.29 5.63
C ALA A 66 -13.63 -3.82 6.63
N THR A 67 -12.56 -4.60 6.75
CA THR A 67 -11.37 -4.24 7.52
C THR A 67 -10.21 -4.03 6.56
N ASP A 68 -9.80 -2.78 6.37
CA ASP A 68 -8.67 -2.43 5.51
C ASP A 68 -7.35 -2.69 6.26
N LYS A 69 -6.61 -3.74 5.88
CA LYS A 69 -5.22 -3.94 6.35
C LYS A 69 -4.28 -3.15 5.43
N LYS A 70 -3.50 -2.23 6.00
CA LYS A 70 -2.47 -1.51 5.25
C LYS A 70 -1.21 -2.36 5.23
N LEU A 71 -0.96 -3.02 4.12
CA LEU A 71 0.26 -3.81 3.92
C LEU A 71 1.32 -2.94 3.24
N LEU A 72 2.55 -2.97 3.75
CA LEU A 72 3.73 -2.37 3.13
C LEU A 72 4.55 -3.44 2.44
N GLU A 73 4.84 -3.22 1.16
CA GLU A 73 5.72 -4.10 0.39
C GLU A 73 7.08 -3.42 0.16
N PRO A 74 8.20 -4.11 0.44
CA PRO A 74 9.53 -3.58 0.18
C PRO A 74 9.76 -3.45 -1.33
N THR A 75 10.38 -2.34 -1.74
CA THR A 75 10.84 -2.12 -3.12
C THR A 75 12.01 -3.05 -3.46
N ASP A 76 12.41 -3.13 -4.72
CA ASP A 76 13.56 -3.95 -5.14
C ASP A 76 14.87 -3.51 -4.46
N GLU A 77 15.05 -2.21 -4.22
CA GLU A 77 16.14 -1.69 -3.38
C GLU A 77 16.02 -2.17 -1.92
N GLY A 78 14.83 -2.11 -1.34
CA GLY A 78 14.56 -2.62 0.00
C GLY A 78 14.86 -4.12 0.12
N ARG A 79 14.53 -4.91 -0.92
CA ARG A 79 14.86 -6.35 -1.02
C ARG A 79 16.35 -6.57 -1.11
N SER A 80 17.06 -5.76 -1.90
CA SER A 80 18.52 -5.79 -1.93
C SER A 80 19.10 -5.54 -0.54
N TYR A 81 18.63 -4.51 0.18
CA TYR A 81 19.14 -4.19 1.52
C TYR A 81 18.81 -5.24 2.58
N LEU A 82 17.71 -5.97 2.44
CA LEU A 82 17.42 -7.12 3.30
C LEU A 82 18.49 -8.22 3.15
N GLN A 83 18.95 -8.49 1.93
CA GLN A 83 20.00 -9.49 1.68
C GLN A 83 21.39 -8.94 2.03
N SER A 84 21.75 -7.80 1.48
CA SER A 84 23.13 -7.30 1.47
C SER A 84 23.41 -6.28 2.58
N GLY A 85 22.39 -5.79 3.30
CA GLY A 85 22.50 -4.64 4.22
C GLY A 85 22.42 -3.30 3.50
N THR A 86 22.25 -2.22 4.27
CA THR A 86 22.24 -0.87 3.71
C THR A 86 23.61 -0.47 3.16
N PRO A 87 23.67 0.41 2.13
CA PRO A 87 24.93 0.83 1.53
C PRO A 87 25.92 1.44 2.53
N GLU A 88 25.40 2.12 3.57
CA GLU A 88 26.23 2.70 4.63
C GLU A 88 26.86 1.62 5.51
N TYR A 89 26.09 0.59 5.85
CA TYR A 89 26.57 -0.55 6.62
C TYR A 89 27.60 -1.36 5.84
N GLN A 90 27.36 -1.60 4.55
CA GLN A 90 28.31 -2.29 3.67
C GLN A 90 29.64 -1.55 3.59
N LEU A 91 29.60 -0.24 3.40
CA LEU A 91 30.80 0.57 3.29
C LEU A 91 31.57 0.63 4.61
N ALA A 92 30.87 0.77 5.73
CA ALA A 92 31.53 0.88 7.02
C ALA A 92 31.99 -0.49 7.57
N SER A 93 31.30 -1.59 7.26
CA SER A 93 31.76 -2.96 7.59
C SER A 93 32.96 -3.42 6.78
N ALA A 94 33.13 -2.91 5.54
CA ALA A 94 34.30 -3.15 4.71
C ALA A 94 35.58 -2.43 5.21
N LEU A 95 35.44 -1.42 6.08
CA LEU A 95 36.54 -0.63 6.63
C LEU A 95 36.93 -1.11 8.03
N LYS A 96 38.24 -1.28 8.27
CA LYS A 96 38.76 -1.47 9.63
C LYS A 96 38.78 -0.14 10.38
N VAL A 97 38.58 -0.20 11.70
CA VAL A 97 38.62 0.99 12.55
C VAL A 97 40.01 1.62 12.47
N GLY A 98 40.07 2.90 12.11
CA GLY A 98 41.32 3.65 12.01
C GLY A 98 42.18 3.43 10.76
N GLU A 99 41.75 2.62 9.78
CA GLU A 99 42.49 2.44 8.53
C GLU A 99 41.97 3.42 7.45
N PRO A 100 42.79 4.40 7.01
CA PRO A 100 42.44 5.30 5.92
C PRO A 100 42.51 4.56 4.59
N ILE A 101 41.39 4.48 3.88
CA ILE A 101 41.32 3.91 2.54
C ILE A 101 40.99 5.03 1.54
N GLU A 102 41.66 5.02 0.40
CA GLU A 102 41.35 5.95 -0.70
C GLU A 102 40.00 5.62 -1.32
N LYS A 103 39.25 6.67 -1.68
CA LYS A 103 37.94 6.53 -2.32
C LYS A 103 37.98 5.68 -3.60
N LYS A 104 39.10 5.71 -4.35
CA LYS A 104 39.27 4.97 -5.60
C LYS A 104 39.31 3.45 -5.42
N ASP A 105 40.04 2.97 -4.40
CA ASP A 105 40.12 1.55 -4.06
C ASP A 105 38.79 1.01 -3.50
N LEU A 106 38.03 1.88 -2.82
CA LEU A 106 36.68 1.56 -2.36
C LEU A 106 35.69 1.44 -3.53
N GLU A 107 35.80 2.31 -4.53
CA GLU A 107 34.95 2.28 -5.73
C GLU A 107 35.21 1.01 -6.57
N GLU A 108 36.44 0.51 -6.63
CA GLU A 108 36.76 -0.77 -7.30
C GLU A 108 36.24 -2.01 -6.54
N ARG A 109 36.20 -1.96 -5.20
CA ARG A 109 35.77 -3.09 -4.37
C ARG A 109 34.26 -3.21 -4.19
N LEU A 110 33.56 -2.08 -4.05
CA LEU A 110 32.14 -2.03 -3.69
C LEU A 110 31.27 -1.42 -4.80
N GLY A 111 31.87 -0.81 -5.81
CA GLY A 111 31.16 -0.11 -6.88
C GLY A 111 30.92 1.37 -6.57
N ALA A 112 31.08 2.21 -7.59
CA ALA A 112 31.03 3.67 -7.45
C ALA A 112 29.70 4.23 -6.92
N GLU A 113 28.58 3.59 -7.29
CA GLU A 113 27.23 3.98 -6.83
C GLU A 113 27.05 3.76 -5.32
N LEU A 114 27.41 2.57 -4.82
CA LEU A 114 27.31 2.25 -3.39
C LEU A 114 28.22 3.14 -2.54
N VAL A 115 29.43 3.43 -3.02
CA VAL A 115 30.36 4.32 -2.32
C VAL A 115 29.84 5.76 -2.26
N LYS A 116 29.26 6.26 -3.35
CA LYS A 116 28.70 7.61 -3.39
C LYS A 116 27.50 7.76 -2.45
N ILE A 117 26.56 6.81 -2.48
CA ILE A 117 25.35 6.83 -1.66
C ILE A 117 25.70 6.58 -0.18
N GLY A 118 26.51 5.55 0.09
CA GLY A 118 26.88 5.13 1.44
C GLY A 118 27.78 6.13 2.17
N SER A 119 28.75 6.74 1.48
CA SER A 119 29.69 7.67 2.13
C SER A 119 29.01 8.92 2.68
N GLN A 120 28.05 9.49 1.95
CA GLN A 120 27.37 10.73 2.34
C GLN A 120 26.57 10.55 3.63
N LYS A 121 25.90 9.40 3.77
CA LYS A 121 25.06 9.09 4.94
C LYS A 121 25.86 8.49 6.09
N ALA A 122 26.90 7.71 5.83
CA ALA A 122 27.81 7.23 6.87
C ALA A 122 28.62 8.36 7.55
N LEU A 123 28.94 9.43 6.81
CA LEU A 123 29.47 10.68 7.37
C LEU A 123 28.44 11.39 8.27
N ALA A 124 27.18 11.47 7.82
CA ALA A 124 26.10 12.07 8.61
C ALA A 124 25.79 11.30 9.91
N LEU A 125 25.92 9.97 9.87
CA LEU A 125 25.75 9.07 11.02
C LEU A 125 27.01 8.98 11.92
N LYS A 126 28.07 9.74 11.61
CA LYS A 126 29.37 9.74 12.31
C LYS A 126 30.05 8.37 12.37
N TRP A 127 29.71 7.47 11.45
CA TRP A 127 30.38 6.17 11.33
C TRP A 127 31.75 6.32 10.67
N LEU A 128 31.86 7.29 9.77
CA LEU A 128 33.07 7.62 9.03
C LEU A 128 33.46 9.08 9.23
N LYS A 129 34.73 9.39 8.96
CA LYS A 129 35.27 10.74 8.87
C LYS A 129 36.20 10.84 7.68
N ALA A 130 36.09 11.93 6.93
CA ALA A 130 37.02 12.24 5.86
C ALA A 130 38.37 12.66 6.47
N GLU A 131 39.45 12.03 6.03
CA GLU A 131 40.82 12.39 6.37
C GLU A 131 41.51 12.90 5.10
N GLY A 132 41.74 14.22 5.02
CA GLY A 132 42.29 14.88 3.83
C GLY A 132 41.30 15.09 2.69
N LYS A 133 41.80 15.15 1.44
CA LYS A 133 41.00 15.39 0.22
C LYS A 133 40.38 14.11 -0.38
N THR A 134 40.88 12.92 -0.04
CA THR A 134 40.57 11.66 -0.76
C THR A 134 40.39 10.41 0.12
N ALA A 135 40.72 10.44 1.41
CA ALA A 135 40.64 9.26 2.28
C ALA A 135 39.46 9.33 3.27
N ILE A 136 38.93 8.16 3.61
CA ILE A 136 37.83 7.99 4.57
C ILE A 136 38.29 7.00 5.65
N VAL A 137 38.07 7.35 6.91
CA VAL A 137 38.39 6.54 8.08
C VAL A 137 37.12 6.17 8.82
N ARG A 138 37.04 4.93 9.28
CA ARG A 138 35.98 4.49 10.20
C ARG A 138 36.29 4.90 11.64
N ILE A 139 35.34 5.57 12.29
CA ILE A 139 35.41 5.98 13.70
C ILE A 139 34.55 5.09 14.59
N ALA A 140 33.38 4.65 14.12
CA ALA A 140 32.47 3.86 14.95
C ALA A 140 32.99 2.43 15.18
N GLU A 141 33.16 2.05 16.44
CA GLU A 141 33.56 0.69 16.83
C GLU A 141 32.43 -0.31 16.58
N THR A 142 31.20 0.04 16.98
CA THR A 142 29.98 -0.73 16.71
C THR A 142 29.10 -0.04 15.68
N ILE A 143 28.59 -0.80 14.71
CA ILE A 143 27.71 -0.30 13.66
C ILE A 143 26.46 -1.16 13.65
N GLU A 144 25.33 -0.53 13.87
CA GLU A 144 24.01 -1.17 13.82
C GLU A 144 23.23 -0.62 12.64
N ASP A 145 22.76 -1.54 11.79
CA ASP A 145 21.91 -1.19 10.66
C ASP A 145 20.45 -1.06 11.11
N THR A 146 20.15 0.10 11.71
CA THR A 146 18.80 0.43 12.19
C THR A 146 17.74 0.31 11.09
N ASP A 147 18.09 0.63 9.84
CA ASP A 147 17.14 0.63 8.73
C ASP A 147 16.88 -0.79 8.20
N LYS A 148 17.89 -1.67 8.19
CA LYS A 148 17.71 -3.10 7.90
C LYS A 148 16.88 -3.80 8.97
N ASN A 149 17.11 -3.47 10.24
CA ASN A 149 16.33 -4.05 11.34
C ASN A 149 14.86 -3.67 11.23
N LEU A 150 14.58 -2.41 10.91
CA LEU A 150 13.22 -1.94 10.62
C LEU A 150 12.63 -2.69 9.41
N LEU A 151 13.33 -2.75 8.27
CA LEU A 151 12.85 -3.49 7.09
C LEU A 151 12.56 -4.97 7.40
N THR A 152 13.39 -5.62 8.21
CA THR A 152 13.18 -7.02 8.63
C THR A 152 11.93 -7.16 9.48
N ALA A 153 11.68 -6.21 10.40
CA ALA A 153 10.47 -6.17 11.20
C ALA A 153 9.21 -5.94 10.33
N PHE A 154 9.30 -5.11 9.29
CA PHE A 154 8.21 -4.90 8.33
C PHE A 154 7.93 -6.12 7.45
N VAL A 155 8.95 -6.89 7.07
CA VAL A 155 8.73 -8.16 6.36
C VAL A 155 8.08 -9.21 7.26
N ALA A 156 8.47 -9.25 8.55
CA ALA A 156 7.87 -10.17 9.51
C ALA A 156 6.41 -9.80 9.85
N ASN A 157 6.08 -8.50 9.89
CA ASN A 157 4.71 -8.02 10.02
C ASN A 157 4.44 -6.86 9.05
N PRO A 158 3.83 -7.12 7.89
CA PRO A 158 3.58 -6.11 6.86
C PRO A 158 2.52 -5.06 7.23
N ASP A 159 1.82 -5.23 8.36
CA ASP A 159 0.76 -4.30 8.78
C ASP A 159 1.33 -2.97 9.30
N VAL A 160 0.99 -1.86 8.64
CA VAL A 160 1.38 -0.49 9.04
C VAL A 160 0.99 -0.15 10.48
N THR A 161 -0.12 -0.71 10.98
CA THR A 161 -0.62 -0.43 12.34
C THR A 161 0.23 -1.06 13.44
N ALA A 162 1.05 -2.05 13.10
CA ALA A 162 1.97 -2.70 14.02
C ALA A 162 3.27 -1.89 14.26
N HIS A 163 3.49 -0.81 13.51
CA HIS A 163 4.74 -0.04 13.53
C HIS A 163 4.53 1.44 13.85
N THR A 164 5.58 2.10 14.35
CA THR A 164 5.54 3.52 14.66
C THR A 164 5.40 4.36 13.38
N ALA A 165 4.49 5.34 13.38
CA ALA A 165 4.27 6.23 12.22
C ALA A 165 5.56 6.94 11.73
N GLY A 166 6.49 7.25 12.64
CA GLY A 166 7.78 7.86 12.30
C GLY A 166 8.70 6.96 11.49
N ASP A 167 8.72 5.64 11.79
CA ASP A 167 9.56 4.67 11.09
C ASP A 167 9.02 4.39 9.68
N VAL A 168 7.70 4.31 9.57
CA VAL A 168 6.98 4.20 8.30
C VAL A 168 7.29 5.41 7.40
N ASP A 169 7.26 6.62 7.93
CA ASP A 169 7.61 7.84 7.19
C ASP A 169 9.07 7.89 6.78
N LYS A 170 9.98 7.41 7.63
CA LYS A 170 11.42 7.35 7.33
C LYS A 170 11.70 6.41 6.16
N LEU A 171 11.08 5.23 6.13
CA LEU A 171 11.24 4.26 5.04
C LEU A 171 10.60 4.73 3.73
N LYS A 172 9.45 5.40 3.79
CA LYS A 172 8.81 6.01 2.62
C LYS A 172 9.64 7.12 2.01
N LYS A 173 10.18 8.04 2.82
CA LYS A 173 11.07 9.13 2.35
C LYS A 173 12.31 8.60 1.64
N ARG A 174 12.71 7.37 1.95
CA ARG A 174 13.86 6.70 1.36
C ARG A 174 13.52 5.77 0.21
N LYS A 175 12.27 5.73 -0.24
CA LYS A 175 11.79 4.86 -1.33
C LYS A 175 12.06 3.36 -1.11
N LEU A 176 12.21 2.93 0.15
CA LEU A 176 12.47 1.53 0.49
C LEU A 176 11.18 0.70 0.53
N VAL A 177 10.04 1.37 0.43
CA VAL A 177 8.70 0.80 0.50
C VAL A 177 7.86 1.43 -0.60
N ASN A 178 7.13 0.60 -1.34
CA ASN A 178 6.42 1.05 -2.53
C ASN A 178 5.17 1.87 -2.17
N ILE A 179 4.86 2.88 -2.99
CA ILE A 179 3.62 3.65 -2.89
C ILE A 179 2.51 2.85 -3.60
N GLY A 180 1.81 2.02 -2.84
CA GLY A 180 0.71 1.20 -3.34
C GLY A 180 -0.68 1.78 -3.10
N LEU A 181 -1.69 0.96 -3.38
CA LEU A 181 -3.12 1.27 -3.21
C LEU A 181 -3.48 1.75 -1.78
N SER A 182 -2.81 1.21 -0.77
CA SER A 182 -3.00 1.57 0.64
C SER A 182 -2.73 3.06 0.93
N HIS A 183 -1.78 3.67 0.20
CA HIS A 183 -1.48 5.10 0.30
C HIS A 183 -2.57 5.94 -0.32
N LEU A 184 -3.04 5.53 -1.50
CA LEU A 184 -4.14 6.18 -2.21
C LEU A 184 -5.42 6.21 -1.37
N LEU A 185 -5.77 5.07 -0.76
CA LEU A 185 -6.89 4.96 0.17
C LEU A 185 -6.75 5.93 1.36
N GLY A 186 -5.57 5.99 1.98
CA GLY A 186 -5.30 6.88 3.10
C GLY A 186 -5.41 8.36 2.73
N ILE A 187 -4.83 8.76 1.59
CA ILE A 187 -4.93 10.13 1.06
C ILE A 187 -6.40 10.50 0.84
N MET A 188 -7.18 9.59 0.26
CA MET A 188 -8.60 9.81 -0.02
C MET A 188 -9.44 9.94 1.24
N GLN A 189 -9.22 9.06 2.23
CA GLN A 189 -9.89 9.14 3.51
C GLN A 189 -9.66 10.50 4.19
N GLU A 190 -8.40 10.96 4.22
CA GLU A 190 -8.04 12.24 4.81
C GLU A 190 -8.63 13.44 4.04
N PHE A 191 -8.52 13.41 2.71
CA PHE A 191 -9.03 14.46 1.84
C PHE A 191 -10.53 14.67 1.99
N TYR A 192 -11.31 13.59 1.89
CA TYR A 192 -12.77 13.67 2.00
C TYR A 192 -13.25 13.92 3.44
N SER A 193 -12.51 13.44 4.45
CA SER A 193 -12.78 13.78 5.86
C SER A 193 -12.70 15.30 6.09
N LYS A 194 -11.69 15.98 5.52
CA LYS A 194 -11.55 17.44 5.58
C LYS A 194 -12.67 18.19 4.86
N ILE A 195 -13.24 17.59 3.81
CA ILE A 195 -14.40 18.13 3.08
C ILE A 195 -15.74 17.81 3.79
N GLY A 196 -15.70 17.03 4.87
CA GLY A 196 -16.87 16.69 5.68
C GLY A 196 -17.60 15.42 5.25
N ILE A 197 -17.03 14.63 4.32
CA ILE A 197 -17.53 13.31 3.91
C ILE A 197 -16.75 12.24 4.69
N LYS A 198 -17.32 11.80 5.82
CA LYS A 198 -16.67 10.83 6.73
C LYS A 198 -16.91 9.38 6.35
N GLN A 199 -18.02 9.09 5.66
CA GLN A 199 -18.40 7.74 5.29
C GLN A 199 -18.00 7.51 3.83
N LEU A 200 -16.92 6.78 3.65
CA LEU A 200 -16.37 6.42 2.35
C LEU A 200 -16.44 4.92 2.14
N LYS A 201 -16.68 4.54 0.89
CA LYS A 201 -16.61 3.16 0.42
C LYS A 201 -15.83 3.14 -0.88
N PHE A 202 -14.86 2.24 -0.98
CA PHE A 202 -14.06 2.06 -2.18
C PHE A 202 -14.54 0.82 -2.93
N LYS A 203 -14.62 0.90 -4.25
CA LYS A 203 -14.94 -0.25 -5.10
C LYS A 203 -13.84 -0.44 -6.14
N PRO A 204 -13.37 -1.67 -6.37
CA PRO A 204 -12.51 -1.97 -7.50
C PRO A 204 -13.15 -1.52 -8.80
N ALA A 205 -12.35 -0.85 -9.63
CA ALA A 205 -12.75 -0.37 -10.94
C ALA A 205 -11.72 -0.80 -11.98
N TYR A 206 -12.05 -0.63 -13.25
CA TYR A 206 -11.12 -0.87 -14.35
C TYR A 206 -10.92 0.43 -15.13
N ASN A 207 -9.70 0.96 -15.07
CA ASN A 207 -9.27 2.09 -15.88
C ASN A 207 -8.13 1.62 -16.81
N PRO A 208 -8.07 2.08 -18.07
CA PRO A 208 -7.06 1.61 -19.03
C PRO A 208 -5.62 1.91 -18.60
N TYR A 209 -5.41 3.01 -17.88
CA TYR A 209 -4.10 3.54 -17.53
C TYR A 209 -3.68 3.30 -16.07
N THR A 210 -4.57 2.75 -15.24
CA THR A 210 -4.26 2.46 -13.83
C THR A 210 -4.57 1.01 -13.45
N GLU A 211 -3.70 0.40 -12.64
CA GLU A 211 -3.87 -0.92 -12.05
C GLU A 211 -3.04 -1.00 -10.75
N PRO A 212 -3.66 -1.22 -9.58
CA PRO A 212 -5.11 -1.31 -9.31
C PRO A 212 -5.85 0.04 -9.39
N SER A 213 -7.15 -0.01 -9.74
CA SER A 213 -8.04 1.17 -9.80
C SER A 213 -9.21 1.06 -8.82
N LEU A 214 -9.67 2.20 -8.31
CA LEU A 214 -10.74 2.32 -7.34
C LEU A 214 -11.69 3.47 -7.65
N GLU A 215 -12.98 3.19 -7.65
CA GLU A 215 -14.02 4.19 -7.50
C GLU A 215 -14.27 4.50 -6.03
N ILE A 216 -14.58 5.77 -5.75
CA ILE A 216 -14.78 6.30 -4.40
C ILE A 216 -16.23 6.71 -4.27
N PHE A 217 -16.90 6.16 -3.27
CA PHE A 217 -18.29 6.44 -2.94
C PHE A 217 -18.37 7.14 -1.58
N GLY A 218 -19.13 8.23 -1.53
CA GLY A 218 -19.50 8.91 -0.29
C GLY A 218 -20.95 8.61 0.07
N PHE A 219 -21.23 8.37 1.35
CA PHE A 219 -22.61 8.25 1.81
C PHE A 219 -23.27 9.64 1.88
N HIS A 220 -24.40 9.80 1.22
CA HIS A 220 -25.20 11.02 1.27
C HIS A 220 -26.27 10.92 2.37
N PRO A 221 -26.20 11.69 3.47
CA PRO A 221 -27.12 11.54 4.60
C PRO A 221 -28.59 11.81 4.24
N GLN A 222 -28.86 12.84 3.43
CA GLN A 222 -30.24 13.24 3.06
C GLN A 222 -30.87 12.27 2.05
N LEU A 223 -30.12 11.81 1.05
CA LEU A 223 -30.60 10.84 0.05
C LEU A 223 -30.51 9.38 0.54
N LYS A 224 -29.92 9.14 1.72
CA LYS A 224 -29.67 7.82 2.32
C LYS A 224 -29.07 6.79 1.34
N ARG A 225 -28.21 7.25 0.43
CA ARG A 225 -27.60 6.41 -0.61
C ARG A 225 -26.12 6.70 -0.79
N TRP A 226 -25.40 5.73 -1.31
CA TRP A 226 -24.02 5.88 -1.72
C TRP A 226 -23.97 6.58 -3.08
N VAL A 227 -23.17 7.64 -3.18
CA VAL A 227 -22.98 8.41 -4.41
C VAL A 227 -21.51 8.35 -4.78
N GLU A 228 -21.23 8.13 -6.06
CA GLU A 228 -19.87 8.16 -6.59
C GLU A 228 -19.33 9.60 -6.56
N ILE A 229 -18.23 9.80 -5.85
CA ILE A 229 -17.62 11.12 -5.63
C ILE A 229 -16.24 11.27 -6.30
N GLY A 230 -15.69 10.19 -6.85
CA GLY A 230 -14.42 10.22 -7.58
C GLY A 230 -13.96 8.84 -8.06
N ASN A 231 -12.89 8.85 -8.83
CA ASN A 231 -12.18 7.67 -9.33
C ASN A 231 -10.67 7.88 -9.10
N SER A 232 -9.94 6.79 -8.90
CA SER A 232 -8.54 6.79 -8.51
C SER A 232 -7.83 5.51 -8.94
N GLY A 233 -6.51 5.51 -8.96
CA GLY A 233 -5.73 4.31 -9.21
C GLY A 233 -4.22 4.55 -9.19
N VAL A 234 -3.48 3.45 -9.29
CA VAL A 234 -2.01 3.46 -9.46
C VAL A 234 -1.69 3.38 -10.95
N PHE A 235 -0.89 4.29 -11.50
CA PHE A 235 -0.55 4.25 -12.92
C PHE A 235 0.25 3.00 -13.28
N ARG A 236 -0.09 2.41 -14.42
CA ARG A 236 0.61 1.23 -14.97
C ARG A 236 2.04 1.59 -15.39
N PRO A 237 3.04 0.72 -15.18
CA PRO A 237 4.41 0.96 -15.63
C PRO A 237 4.51 1.24 -17.13
N GLU A 238 3.69 0.58 -17.97
CA GLU A 238 3.67 0.77 -19.42
C GLU A 238 3.30 2.20 -19.83
N MET A 239 2.52 2.90 -19.01
CA MET A 239 2.13 4.29 -19.24
C MET A 239 3.23 5.27 -18.78
N LEU A 240 4.02 4.89 -17.77
CA LEU A 240 5.08 5.73 -17.19
C LEU A 240 6.38 5.66 -17.98
N ARG A 241 6.71 4.50 -18.59
CA ARG A 241 7.93 4.30 -19.39
C ARG A 241 8.11 5.34 -20.51
N PRO A 242 7.09 5.66 -21.35
CA PRO A 242 7.21 6.68 -22.39
C PRO A 242 7.48 8.09 -21.85
N MET A 243 7.19 8.36 -20.57
CA MET A 243 7.43 9.66 -19.92
C MET A 243 8.87 9.80 -19.39
N GLY A 244 9.70 8.76 -19.53
CA GLY A 244 11.08 8.76 -19.04
C GLY A 244 11.19 8.61 -17.52
N LEU A 245 10.14 8.11 -16.86
CA LEU A 245 10.17 7.84 -15.43
C LEU A 245 10.94 6.53 -15.14
N PRO A 246 11.75 6.47 -14.06
CA PRO A 246 12.41 5.25 -13.62
C PRO A 246 11.44 4.11 -13.28
N GLU A 247 11.83 2.84 -13.46
CA GLU A 247 10.95 1.68 -13.20
C GLU A 247 10.62 1.48 -11.71
N ASP A 248 11.43 2.03 -10.81
CA ASP A 248 11.21 2.04 -9.36
C ASP A 248 10.18 3.09 -8.90
N VAL A 249 9.68 3.93 -9.82
CA VAL A 249 8.74 5.01 -9.50
C VAL A 249 7.30 4.59 -9.80
N SER A 250 6.49 4.49 -8.74
CA SER A 250 5.04 4.36 -8.83
C SER A 250 4.35 5.71 -8.69
N VAL A 251 3.35 5.98 -9.55
CA VAL A 251 2.58 7.23 -9.52
C VAL A 251 1.13 6.92 -9.18
N LEU A 252 0.57 7.67 -8.23
CA LEU A 252 -0.84 7.62 -7.88
C LEU A 252 -1.61 8.69 -8.65
N GLY A 253 -2.76 8.34 -9.20
CA GLY A 253 -3.66 9.26 -9.89
C GLY A 253 -5.04 9.24 -9.26
N TRP A 254 -5.67 10.41 -9.17
CA TRP A 254 -7.07 10.50 -8.80
C TRP A 254 -7.77 11.72 -9.39
N GLY A 255 -9.08 11.57 -9.59
CA GLY A 255 -9.96 12.61 -10.10
C GLY A 255 -11.31 12.59 -9.38
N LEU A 256 -11.84 13.79 -9.16
CA LEU A 256 -13.16 14.00 -8.59
C LEU A 256 -13.94 14.98 -9.46
N SER A 257 -15.20 14.68 -9.74
CA SER A 257 -16.10 15.66 -10.34
C SER A 257 -16.41 16.73 -9.28
N LEU A 258 -16.27 18.01 -9.62
CA LEU A 258 -16.67 19.10 -8.72
C LEU A 258 -18.18 19.16 -8.52
N GLU A 259 -18.99 18.80 -9.54
CA GLU A 259 -20.44 18.97 -9.47
C GLU A 259 -21.08 18.08 -8.39
N ARG A 260 -20.56 16.86 -8.17
CA ARG A 260 -21.19 15.88 -7.27
C ARG A 260 -20.99 16.19 -5.78
N PRO A 261 -19.77 16.52 -5.29
CA PRO A 261 -19.57 17.02 -3.93
C PRO A 261 -20.29 18.35 -3.69
N THR A 262 -20.34 19.25 -4.68
CA THR A 262 -21.09 20.51 -4.57
C THR A 262 -22.59 20.25 -4.43
N MET A 263 -23.17 19.28 -5.16
CA MET A 263 -24.57 18.89 -4.94
C MET A 263 -24.81 18.36 -3.52
N ILE A 264 -23.92 17.52 -3.00
CA ILE A 264 -24.02 16.96 -1.62
C ILE A 264 -23.92 18.07 -0.56
N TYR A 265 -23.08 19.08 -0.79
CA TYR A 265 -22.90 20.20 0.13
C TYR A 265 -24.05 21.22 0.02
N SER A 266 -24.49 21.57 -1.19
CA SER A 266 -25.54 22.56 -1.43
C SER A 266 -26.94 22.09 -0.99
N THR A 267 -27.21 20.78 -0.96
CA THR A 267 -28.46 20.27 -0.36
C THR A 267 -28.52 20.44 1.16
N LYS A 268 -27.40 20.67 1.87
CA LYS A 268 -27.44 21.13 3.28
C LYS A 268 -27.93 22.58 3.41
N GLU A 269 -27.77 23.39 2.36
CA GLU A 269 -28.10 24.83 2.35
C GLU A 269 -29.46 25.15 1.71
N ASN A 270 -30.24 24.15 1.28
CA ASN A 270 -31.50 24.35 0.55
C ASN A 270 -31.35 25.20 -0.74
N LYS A 271 -30.16 25.20 -1.35
CA LYS A 271 -29.89 25.90 -2.61
C LYS A 271 -29.60 24.89 -3.70
N ILE A 272 -30.52 24.74 -4.65
CA ILE A 272 -30.28 23.91 -5.84
C ILE A 272 -29.40 24.73 -6.79
N CYS A 273 -28.10 24.40 -6.86
CA CYS A 273 -27.21 24.96 -7.88
C CYS A 273 -27.43 24.22 -9.21
N TYR A 274 -28.43 24.62 -9.98
CA TYR A 274 -28.48 24.30 -11.41
C TYR A 274 -27.45 25.19 -12.12
N ILE A 275 -26.32 24.62 -12.55
CA ILE A 275 -25.48 25.27 -13.55
C ILE A 275 -26.18 25.03 -14.87
N ASN A 276 -26.95 26.02 -15.33
CA ASN A 276 -27.55 26.02 -16.65
C ASN A 276 -26.43 26.18 -17.70
N PRO A 277 -26.19 25.23 -18.62
CA PRO A 277 -25.24 25.42 -19.70
C PRO A 277 -25.95 26.26 -20.78
N SER A 278 -26.01 27.57 -20.56
CA SER A 278 -26.38 28.53 -21.60
C SER A 278 -25.11 29.21 -22.12
N HIS A 279 -24.88 28.98 -23.42
CA HIS A 279 -23.85 29.51 -24.32
C HIS A 279 -22.55 28.72 -24.47
#